data_AF-A0A843GZP4-F1
#
_entry.id   AF-A0A843GZP4-F1
#
_cell.length_a   1.000
_cell.length_b   1.000
_cell.length_c   1.000
_cell.angle_alpha   90.00
_cell.angle_beta   90.00
_cell.angle_gamma   90.00
#
_symmetry.space_group_name_H-M   'P 1'
#
loop_
_entity.id
_entity.type
_entity.pdbx_description
1 polymer ?
#
loop_
_entity_poly.entity_id
_entity_poly.type
_entity_poly.pdbx_seq_one_letter_code
_entity_poly.pdbx_strand_id
1 'polypeptide(L)'
;MRNFIEVLEAMIKQCEGNFELKKKLEHVYVDSTFTAPEALWDIRGRQVSDILYNYAVAGDKPYSNDFLGALCIFTEKPETELRQFIQTVRKEKK
;
A
#
# COMPACT_ATOMS: atom_id res chain seq x y z
N MET A 1 0.31 17.28 -8.48
CA MET A 1 0.48 15.81 -8.54
C MET A 1 1.45 15.43 -7.44
N ARG A 2 1.12 14.48 -6.54
CA ARG A 2 2.05 14.03 -5.48
C ARG A 2 3.26 13.34 -6.10
N ASN A 3 4.43 13.53 -5.49
CA ASN A 3 5.63 12.78 -5.87
C ASN A 3 5.46 11.32 -5.46
N PHE A 4 5.33 10.42 -6.43
CA PHE A 4 5.10 9.00 -6.20
C PHE A 4 6.23 8.36 -5.38
N ILE A 5 7.48 8.78 -5.63
CA ILE A 5 8.67 8.25 -4.96
C ILE A 5 8.62 8.57 -3.46
N GLU A 6 8.31 9.81 -3.10
CA GLU A 6 8.18 10.23 -1.69
C GLU A 6 7.05 9.49 -0.95
N VAL A 7 5.92 9.29 -1.63
CA VAL A 7 4.81 8.49 -1.08
C VAL A 7 5.29 7.06 -0.79
N LEU A 8 6.00 6.46 -1.72
CA LEU A 8 6.46 5.08 -1.59
C LEU A 8 7.54 4.92 -0.51
N GLU A 9 8.45 5.88 -0.36
CA GLU A 9 9.43 5.92 0.74
C GLU A 9 8.76 6.00 2.11
N ALA A 10 7.74 6.85 2.24
CA ALA A 10 6.96 6.96 3.47
C ALA A 10 6.24 5.64 3.79
N MET A 11 5.67 4.97 2.80
CA MET A 11 5.04 3.65 2.98
C MET A 11 6.06 2.59 3.43
N ILE A 12 7.23 2.53 2.82
CA ILE A 12 8.30 1.58 3.17
C ILE A 12 8.74 1.79 4.63
N LYS A 13 8.94 3.04 5.04
CA LYS A 13 9.29 3.39 6.42
C LYS A 13 8.21 2.98 7.42
N GLN A 14 6.93 3.13 7.05
CA GLN A 14 5.81 2.71 7.89
C GLN A 14 5.72 1.18 8.05
N CYS A 15 6.34 0.41 7.17
CA CYS A 15 6.29 -1.05 7.13
C CYS A 15 7.47 -1.76 7.81
N GLU A 16 8.24 -1.09 8.66
CA GLU A 16 9.44 -1.68 9.30
C GLU A 16 9.19 -2.97 10.08
N GLY A 17 8.03 -3.12 10.72
CA GLY A 17 7.64 -4.34 11.44
C GLY A 17 7.03 -5.44 10.55
N ASN A 18 6.77 -5.15 9.28
CA ASN A 18 6.11 -6.04 8.33
C ASN A 18 7.01 -6.33 7.13
N PHE A 19 7.99 -7.21 7.35
CA PHE A 19 9.05 -7.53 6.39
C PHE A 19 8.54 -7.91 4.99
N GLU A 20 7.45 -8.69 4.92
CA GLU A 20 6.89 -9.13 3.63
C GLU A 20 6.31 -7.96 2.83
N LEU A 21 5.50 -7.11 3.47
CA LEU A 21 4.90 -5.93 2.83
C LEU A 21 5.99 -4.93 2.45
N LYS A 22 6.93 -4.66 3.35
CA LYS A 22 8.07 -3.79 3.11
C LYS A 22 8.86 -4.21 1.86
N LYS A 23 9.26 -5.48 1.77
CA LYS A 23 10.03 -5.99 0.63
C LYS A 23 9.30 -5.85 -0.70
N LYS A 24 7.97 -6.07 -0.70
CA LYS A 24 7.13 -5.87 -1.90
C LYS A 24 7.12 -4.40 -2.34
N LEU A 25 7.02 -3.46 -1.39
CA LEU A 25 7.05 -2.02 -1.68
C LEU A 25 8.44 -1.54 -2.13
N GLU A 26 9.52 -2.04 -1.52
CA GLU A 26 10.91 -1.75 -1.92
C GLU A 26 11.18 -2.17 -3.37
N HIS A 27 10.62 -3.30 -3.81
CA HIS A 27 10.74 -3.72 -5.20
C HIS A 27 10.07 -2.73 -6.15
N VAL A 28 8.87 -2.23 -5.81
CA VAL A 28 8.21 -1.17 -6.59
C VAL A 28 9.04 0.11 -6.59
N TYR A 29 9.71 0.44 -5.48
CA TYR A 29 10.53 1.64 -5.37
C TYR A 29 11.70 1.61 -6.36
N VAL A 30 12.46 0.51 -6.36
CA VAL A 30 13.57 0.31 -7.30
C VAL A 30 13.05 0.45 -8.74
N ASP A 31 11.97 -0.26 -9.06
CA ASP A 31 11.32 -0.22 -10.37
C ASP A 31 10.85 1.18 -10.80
N SER A 32 10.46 2.01 -9.83
CA SER A 32 9.96 3.36 -10.06
C SER A 32 11.08 4.33 -10.43
N THR A 33 12.31 4.09 -9.96
CA THR A 33 13.47 4.92 -10.35
C THR A 33 13.81 4.85 -11.85
N PHE A 34 13.35 3.80 -12.53
CA PHE A 34 13.53 3.59 -13.97
C PHE A 34 12.27 3.91 -14.79
N THR A 35 11.17 4.29 -14.14
CA THR A 35 9.88 4.56 -14.80
C THR A 35 9.77 6.06 -15.09
N ALA A 36 9.27 6.40 -16.28
CA ALA A 36 9.05 7.80 -16.64
C ALA A 36 8.07 8.48 -15.67
N PRO A 37 8.33 9.73 -15.22
CA PRO A 37 7.54 10.39 -14.19
C PRO A 37 6.03 10.42 -14.46
N GLU A 38 5.65 10.63 -15.72
CA GLU A 38 4.26 10.68 -16.18
C GLU A 38 3.53 9.33 -16.07
N ALA A 39 4.26 8.22 -16.06
CA ALA A 39 3.72 6.86 -16.02
C ALA A 39 3.76 6.25 -14.60
N LEU A 40 4.37 6.92 -13.63
CA LEU A 40 4.58 6.39 -12.27
C LEU A 40 3.26 6.00 -11.61
N TRP A 41 2.33 6.94 -11.50
CA TRP A 41 1.04 6.67 -10.87
C TRP A 41 0.21 5.66 -11.66
N ASP A 42 0.26 5.73 -12.99
CA ASP A 42 -0.51 4.85 -13.85
C ASP A 42 -0.02 3.41 -13.78
N ILE A 43 1.28 3.15 -13.76
CA ILE A 43 1.81 1.78 -13.80
C ILE A 43 2.12 1.30 -12.39
N ARG A 44 2.96 2.05 -11.67
CA ARG A 44 3.46 1.67 -10.34
C ARG A 44 2.42 1.92 -9.25
N GLY A 45 1.60 2.97 -9.38
CA GLY A 45 0.45 3.17 -8.49
C GLY A 45 -0.54 2.01 -8.53
N ARG A 46 -0.86 1.48 -9.72
CA ARG A 46 -1.68 0.25 -9.85
C ARG A 46 -1.02 -0.94 -9.17
N GLN A 47 0.27 -1.16 -9.37
CA GLN A 47 1.02 -2.23 -8.71
C GLN A 47 0.99 -2.12 -7.17
N VAL A 48 1.13 -0.92 -6.61
CA VAL A 48 0.99 -0.69 -5.16
C VAL A 48 -0.43 -1.02 -4.69
N SER A 49 -1.45 -0.57 -5.44
CA SER A 49 -2.85 -0.87 -5.15
C SER A 49 -3.11 -2.39 -5.08
N ASP A 50 -2.57 -3.15 -6.03
CA ASP A 50 -2.70 -4.61 -6.06
C ASP A 50 -2.00 -5.29 -4.88
N ILE A 51 -0.81 -4.81 -4.50
CA ILE A 51 -0.09 -5.30 -3.32
C ILE A 51 -0.94 -5.09 -2.06
N LEU A 52 -1.48 -3.88 -1.87
CA LEU A 52 -2.29 -3.55 -0.70
C LEU A 52 -3.59 -4.34 -0.67
N TYR A 53 -4.27 -4.50 -1.81
CA TYR A 53 -5.49 -5.29 -1.91
C TYR A 53 -5.24 -6.77 -1.58
N ASN A 54 -4.22 -7.37 -2.18
CA ASN A 54 -3.86 -8.76 -1.91
C ASN A 54 -3.47 -8.97 -0.44
N TYR A 55 -2.79 -8.00 0.16
CA TYR A 55 -2.47 -8.04 1.59
C TYR A 55 -3.73 -7.97 2.47
N ALA A 56 -4.68 -7.10 2.12
CA ALA A 56 -5.98 -6.99 2.81
C ALA A 56 -6.76 -8.31 2.78
N VAL A 57 -6.70 -9.00 1.64
CA VAL A 57 -7.46 -10.22 1.35
C VAL A 57 -6.80 -11.47 1.96
N ALA A 58 -5.48 -11.58 1.94
CA ALA A 58 -4.75 -12.79 2.34
C ALA A 58 -4.56 -12.94 3.86
N GLY A 59 -4.70 -11.86 4.64
CA GLY A 59 -4.47 -11.93 6.08
C GLY A 59 -5.57 -12.69 6.82
N ASP A 60 -5.22 -13.70 7.61
CA ASP A 60 -6.08 -14.29 8.66
C ASP A 60 -5.96 -13.53 10.00
N LYS A 61 -4.98 -12.63 10.11
CA LYS A 61 -4.68 -11.86 11.33
C LYS A 61 -5.41 -10.51 11.37
N PRO A 62 -5.57 -9.88 12.55
CA PRO A 62 -5.91 -8.46 12.64
C PRO A 62 -4.87 -7.65 11.86
N TYR A 63 -5.34 -6.68 11.07
CA TYR A 63 -4.49 -5.82 10.24
C TYR A 63 -3.35 -5.23 11.07
N SER A 64 -2.11 -5.42 10.63
CA SER A 64 -0.97 -4.79 11.28
C SER A 64 -1.12 -3.27 11.19
N ASN A 65 -0.73 -2.56 12.25
CA ASN A 65 -0.72 -1.09 12.23
C ASN A 65 0.16 -0.56 11.08
N ASP A 66 1.22 -1.29 10.73
CA ASP A 66 2.08 -1.07 9.57
C ASP A 66 1.31 -1.04 8.26
N PHE A 67 0.45 -2.04 8.02
CA PHE A 67 -0.37 -2.11 6.81
C PHE A 67 -1.38 -0.97 6.75
N LEU A 68 -2.06 -0.67 7.86
CA LEU A 68 -3.00 0.45 7.93
C LEU A 68 -2.31 1.79 7.69
N GLY A 69 -1.14 2.00 8.28
CA GLY A 69 -0.35 3.20 8.03
C GLY A 69 0.05 3.34 6.56
N ALA A 70 0.48 2.25 5.91
CA ALA A 70 0.82 2.27 4.49
C ALA A 70 -0.40 2.62 3.60
N LEU A 71 -1.58 2.09 3.94
CA LEU A 71 -2.83 2.46 3.27
C LEU A 71 -3.17 3.93 3.46
N CYS A 72 -3.09 4.45 4.69
CA CYS A 72 -3.33 5.87 4.99
C CYS A 72 -2.44 6.77 4.12
N ILE A 73 -1.16 6.44 4.00
CA ILE A 73 -0.19 7.20 3.19
C ILE A 73 -0.55 7.14 1.69
N PHE A 74 -0.88 5.95 1.19
CA PHE A 74 -1.18 5.76 -0.23
C PHE A 74 -2.47 6.50 -0.64
N THR A 75 -3.55 6.31 0.12
CA THR A 75 -4.89 6.82 -0.22
C THR A 75 -5.17 8.23 0.32
N GLU A 76 -4.32 8.77 1.20
CA GLU A 76 -4.58 10.00 1.98
C GLU A 76 -5.90 9.95 2.75
N LYS A 77 -6.32 8.76 3.16
CA LYS A 77 -7.56 8.56 3.91
C LYS A 77 -7.25 8.39 5.39
N PRO A 78 -8.13 8.87 6.27
CA PRO A 78 -7.98 8.61 7.69
C PRO A 78 -8.14 7.10 7.96
N GLU A 79 -7.45 6.63 9.00
CA GLU A 79 -7.43 5.22 9.39
C GLU A 79 -8.84 4.66 9.65
N THR A 80 -9.75 5.49 10.16
CA THR A 80 -11.15 5.12 10.44
C THR A 80 -11.91 4.71 9.17
N GLU A 81 -11.80 5.47 8.09
CA GLU A 81 -12.42 5.16 6.79
C GLU A 81 -11.83 3.86 6.22
N LEU A 82 -10.51 3.69 6.32
CA LEU A 82 -9.81 2.53 5.78
C LEU A 82 -10.16 1.25 6.54
N ARG A 83 -10.25 1.31 7.87
CA ARG A 83 -10.72 0.17 8.69
C ARG A 83 -12.12 -0.27 8.28
N GLN A 84 -13.03 0.66 8.01
CA GLN A 84 -14.38 0.34 7.53
C GLN A 84 -14.35 -0.30 6.14
N PHE A 85 -13.61 0.28 5.20
CA PHE A 85 -13.43 -0.26 3.84
C PHE A 85 -12.94 -1.71 3.88
N ILE A 86 -11.89 -1.95 4.66
CA ILE A 86 -11.26 -3.26 4.81
C ILE A 86 -12.24 -4.29 5.43
N GLN A 87 -13.08 -3.88 6.38
CA GLN A 87 -14.13 -4.74 6.92
C GLN A 87 -15.16 -5.13 5.86
N THR A 88 -15.51 -4.23 4.95
CA THR A 88 -16.43 -4.49 3.83
C THR A 88 -15.83 -5.51 2.84
N VAL A 89 -14.58 -5.31 2.41
CA VAL A 89 -13.89 -6.22 1.46
C VAL A 89 -13.85 -7.67 1.96
N ARG A 90 -13.70 -7.88 3.27
CA ARG A 90 -13.76 -9.23 3.86
C ARG A 90 -15.17 -9.84 3.86
N LYS A 91 -16.22 -9.03 4.07
CA LYS A 91 -17.60 -9.54 4.11
C LYS A 91 -18.05 -10.04 2.75
N GLU A 92 -17.61 -9.39 1.67
CA GLU A 92 -17.92 -9.80 0.29
C GLU A 92 -17.30 -11.14 -0.12
N LYS A 93 -16.34 -11.67 0.66
CA LYS A 93 -15.70 -12.97 0.41
C LYS A 93 -16.30 -14.15 1.19
N LYS A 94 -17.27 -13.93 2.08
CA LYS A 94 -17.99 -14.98 2.81
C LYS A 94 -19.30 -15.32 2.12
#